data_AF-A0AAW1J077-F1
#
_entry.id   AF-A0AAW1J077-F1
#
_cell.length_a   1.000
_cell.length_b   1.000
_cell.length_c   1.000
_cell.angle_alpha   90.00
_cell.angle_beta   90.00
_cell.angle_gamma   90.00
#
_symmetry.space_group_name_H-M   'P 1'
#
loop_
_entity.id
_entity.type
_entity.pdbx_description
1 polymer ?
#
loop_
_entity_poly.entity_id
_entity_poly.type
_entity_poly.pdbx_seq_one_letter_code
_entity_poly.pdbx_strand_id
1 'polypeptide(L)'
;MSTTGMCDEENLKKAIEEEKTQTMSVYRASNVYGIPRKSLERRIKLKKNTKGLMGPSCTLGTENEKKLCQHIKDMQSKGFPLTIDDLRKSL
;
A
#
# COMPACT_ATOMS: atom_id res chain seq x y z
N MET A 1 -2.91 -11.06 18.42
CA MET A 1 -3.81 -10.44 17.41
C MET A 1 -3.18 -9.15 16.91
N SER A 2 -2.63 -9.15 15.70
CA SER A 2 -1.96 -7.99 15.12
C SER A 2 -2.99 -6.99 14.59
N THR A 3 -3.29 -5.94 15.36
CA THR A 3 -4.30 -4.90 15.03
C THR A 3 -3.84 -3.91 13.94
N THR A 4 -2.59 -4.02 13.50
CA THR A 4 -1.96 -3.07 12.57
C THR A 4 -2.46 -3.18 11.12
N GLY A 5 -3.06 -4.31 10.73
CA GLY A 5 -3.55 -4.55 9.37
C GLY A 5 -4.93 -3.95 9.08
N MET A 6 -5.72 -3.63 10.10
CA MET A 6 -7.15 -3.30 9.98
C MET A 6 -7.47 -1.80 10.08
N CYS A 7 -6.49 -0.92 9.92
CA CYS A 7 -6.76 0.51 9.90
C CYS A 7 -7.07 0.92 8.47
N ASP A 8 -8.30 1.23 8.06
CA ASP A 8 -8.55 1.77 6.72
C ASP A 8 -7.92 3.16 6.52
N GLU A 9 -7.50 3.47 5.29
CA GLU A 9 -6.91 4.80 4.99
C GLU A 9 -7.89 5.94 5.22
N GLU A 10 -9.16 5.71 4.90
CA GLU A 10 -10.22 6.69 5.08
C GLU A 10 -10.48 6.98 6.57
N ASN A 11 -10.53 5.93 7.39
CA ASN A 11 -10.70 6.07 8.85
C ASN A 11 -9.50 6.78 9.48
N LEU A 12 -8.30 6.55 8.95
CA LEU A 12 -7.09 7.25 9.40
C LEU A 12 -7.13 8.74 9.06
N LYS A 13 -7.53 9.12 7.84
CA LYS A 13 -7.64 10.53 7.44
C LYS A 13 -8.64 11.27 8.34
N LYS A 14 -9.83 10.70 8.53
CA LYS A 14 -10.88 11.26 9.39
C LYS A 14 -10.41 11.42 10.84
N ALA A 15 -9.73 10.41 11.40
CA ALA A 15 -9.18 10.49 12.75
C ALA A 15 -8.13 11.61 12.92
N ILE A 16 -7.32 11.87 11.88
CA ILE A 16 -6.32 12.95 11.90
C ILE A 16 -6.99 14.32 11.71
N GLU A 17 -8.02 14.42 10.88
CA GLU A 17 -8.77 15.66 10.67
C GLU A 17 -9.52 16.10 11.94
N GLU A 18 -10.21 15.17 12.61
CA GLU A 18 -10.96 15.46 13.84
C GLU A 18 -10.06 15.85 15.03
N GLU A 19 -8.82 15.37 15.04
CA GLU A 19 -7.82 15.78 16.04
C GLU A 19 -7.31 17.19 15.75
N LYS A 20 -7.05 17.52 14.47
CA LYS A 20 -6.67 18.87 14.05
C LYS A 20 -7.74 19.90 14.36
N THR A 21 -9.01 19.55 14.20
CA THR A 21 -10.15 20.42 14.56
C THR A 21 -10.42 20.43 16.07
N GLN A 22 -9.56 19.77 16.88
CA GLN A 22 -9.70 19.56 18.33
C GLN A 22 -11.07 19.04 18.75
N THR A 23 -11.79 18.38 17.84
CA THR A 23 -13.15 17.90 18.08
C THR A 23 -13.13 16.67 18.98
N MET A 24 -12.10 15.82 18.86
CA MET A 24 -11.95 14.63 19.70
C MET A 24 -10.51 14.39 20.16
N SER A 25 -10.35 13.86 21.37
CA SER A 25 -9.04 13.45 21.89
C SER A 25 -8.54 12.20 21.18
N VAL A 26 -7.22 12.02 21.13
CA VAL A 26 -6.55 10.85 20.51
C VAL A 26 -7.11 9.52 21.02
N TYR A 27 -7.49 9.46 22.30
CA TYR A 27 -8.10 8.27 22.89
C TYR A 27 -9.51 8.01 22.34
N ARG A 28 -10.34 9.05 22.20
CA ARG A 28 -11.67 8.91 21.60
C ARG A 28 -11.58 8.52 20.13
N ALA A 29 -10.72 9.18 19.37
CA ALA A 29 -10.49 8.84 17.97
C ALA A 29 -9.99 7.38 17.81
N SER A 30 -9.14 6.91 18.73
CA SER A 30 -8.69 5.51 18.75
C SER A 30 -9.84 4.51 18.88
N ASN A 31 -10.80 4.77 19.78
CA ASN A 31 -11.98 3.90 19.96
C ASN A 31 -12.97 4.00 18.80
N VAL A 32 -13.22 5.20 18.28
CA VAL A 32 -14.20 5.42 17.21
C VAL A 32 -13.74 4.83 15.88
N TYR A 33 -12.45 4.99 15.55
CA TYR A 33 -11.89 4.55 14.27
C TYR A 33 -11.19 3.18 14.34
N GLY A 34 -11.12 2.56 15.52
CA GLY A 34 -10.46 1.26 15.71
C GLY A 34 -8.93 1.29 15.48
N ILE A 35 -8.31 2.48 15.52
CA ILE A 35 -6.88 2.66 15.27
C ILE A 35 -6.14 2.63 16.60
N PRO A 36 -5.08 1.81 16.76
CA PRO A 36 -4.32 1.79 18.01
C PRO A 36 -3.77 3.19 18.37
N ARG A 37 -3.98 3.61 19.62
CA ARG A 37 -3.58 4.94 20.12
C ARG A 37 -2.15 5.32 19.78
N LYS A 38 -1.17 4.44 20.07
CA LYS A 38 0.25 4.70 19.77
C LYS A 38 0.50 4.88 18.27
N SER A 39 -0.25 4.19 17.41
CA SER A 39 -0.16 4.33 15.96
C SER A 39 -0.72 5.69 15.50
N LEU A 40 -1.82 6.14 16.10
CA LEU A 40 -2.41 7.45 15.82
C LEU A 40 -1.47 8.58 16.28
N GLU A 41 -0.96 8.52 17.51
CA GLU A 41 0.01 9.49 18.06
C GLU A 41 1.27 9.60 17.18
N ARG A 42 1.83 8.44 16.78
CA ARG A 42 3.01 8.40 15.90
C ARG A 42 2.75 9.08 14.56
N ARG A 43 1.58 8.86 13.95
CA ARG A 43 1.22 9.42 12.63
C ARG A 43 0.94 10.92 12.70
N ILE A 44 0.30 11.39 13.78
CA ILE A 44 0.11 12.81 14.07
C ILE A 44 1.46 13.51 14.18
N LYS A 45 2.38 12.96 14.99
CA LYS A 45 3.73 13.51 15.16
C LYS A 45 4.53 13.56 13.85
N LEU A 46 4.39 12.54 13.01
CA LEU A 46 5.04 12.45 11.70
C LEU A 46 4.33 13.25 10.59
N LYS A 47 3.15 13.83 10.85
CA LYS A 47 2.27 14.48 9.85
C LYS A 47 2.03 13.61 8.60
N LYS A 48 1.94 12.29 8.78
CA LYS A 48 1.74 11.31 7.69
C LYS A 48 0.29 10.80 7.71
N ASN A 49 -0.45 11.15 6.65
CA ASN A 49 -1.88 10.81 6.52
C ASN A 49 -2.13 9.58 5.65
N THR A 50 -1.10 9.02 5.03
CA THR A 50 -1.20 7.87 4.13
C THR A 50 -0.69 6.61 4.82
N LYS A 51 -1.16 5.43 4.42
CA LYS A 51 -0.42 4.21 4.76
C LYS A 51 0.86 4.19 3.95
N GLY A 52 1.96 3.92 4.65
CA GLY A 52 3.17 3.48 3.97
C GLY A 52 2.97 2.06 3.42
N LEU A 53 3.71 1.75 2.37
CA LEU A 53 3.91 0.37 1.93
C LEU A 53 4.42 -0.45 3.12
N MET A 54 3.83 -1.62 3.34
CA MET A 54 4.35 -2.57 4.30
C MET A 54 5.47 -3.37 3.65
N GLY A 55 6.66 -3.34 4.26
CA GLY A 55 7.80 -4.11 3.80
C GLY A 55 8.99 -3.24 3.35
N PRO A 56 10.04 -3.90 2.83
CA PRO A 56 11.23 -3.23 2.32
C PRO A 56 10.89 -2.34 1.13
N SER A 57 11.70 -1.31 0.90
CA SER A 57 11.61 -0.51 -0.32
C SER A 57 11.98 -1.36 -1.54
N CYS A 58 11.24 -1.16 -2.63
CA CYS A 58 11.50 -1.80 -3.91
C CYS A 58 12.92 -1.52 -4.40
N THR A 59 13.66 -2.56 -4.79
CA THR A 59 15.05 -2.47 -5.27
C THR A 59 15.14 -1.84 -6.66
N LEU A 60 14.16 -2.11 -7.52
CA LEU A 60 14.15 -1.65 -8.91
C LEU A 60 13.55 -0.24 -9.08
N GLY A 61 12.93 0.30 -8.02
CA GLY A 61 12.17 1.55 -8.08
C GLY A 61 10.76 1.38 -8.67
N THR A 62 9.87 2.32 -8.35
CA THR A 62 8.44 2.25 -8.69
C THR A 62 8.17 2.27 -10.20
N GLU A 63 8.96 3.03 -10.96
CA GLU A 63 8.78 3.14 -12.41
C GLU A 63 9.14 1.84 -13.14
N ASN A 64 10.27 1.22 -12.78
CA ASN A 64 10.72 0.00 -13.42
C ASN A 64 9.80 -1.18 -13.08
N GLU A 65 9.32 -1.27 -11.84
CA GLU A 65 8.32 -2.27 -11.47
C GLU A 65 7.02 -2.11 -12.23
N LYS A 66 6.58 -0.87 -12.48
CA LYS A 66 5.39 -0.60 -13.29
C LYS A 66 5.57 -1.07 -14.72
N LYS A 67 6.72 -0.80 -15.33
CA LYS A 67 7.08 -1.30 -16.68
C LYS A 67 7.10 -2.83 -16.70
N LEU A 68 7.68 -3.47 -15.69
CA LEU A 68 7.74 -4.92 -15.58
C LEU A 68 6.34 -5.53 -15.46
N CYS A 69 5.49 -4.96 -14.59
CA CYS A 69 4.09 -5.37 -14.43
C CYS A 69 3.30 -5.23 -15.72
N GLN A 70 3.47 -4.11 -16.45
CA GLN A 70 2.84 -3.90 -17.75
C GLN A 70 3.28 -4.97 -18.75
N HIS A 71 4.58 -5.21 -18.85
CA HIS A 71 5.12 -6.22 -19.75
C HIS A 71 4.58 -7.63 -19.47
N ILE A 72 4.49 -8.03 -18.20
CA ILE A 72 3.93 -9.32 -17.80
C ILE A 72 2.45 -9.43 -18.20
N LYS A 73 1.65 -8.38 -17.96
CA LYS A 73 0.23 -8.34 -18.36
C LYS A 73 0.06 -8.38 -19.87
N ASP A 74 0.92 -7.67 -20.60
CA ASP A 74 0.91 -7.68 -22.06
C ASP A 74 1.22 -9.07 -22.61
N MET A 75 2.26 -9.73 -22.09
CA MET A 75 2.59 -11.12 -22.45
C MET A 75 1.50 -12.10 -22.05
N GLN A 76 0.86 -11.91 -20.91
CA GLN A 76 -0.29 -12.73 -20.51
C GLN A 76 -1.45 -12.59 -21.51
N SER A 77 -1.75 -11.37 -21.95
CA SER A 77 -2.88 -11.11 -22.85
C SER A 77 -2.65 -11.56 -24.30
N LYS A 78 -1.42 -11.43 -24.79
CA LYS A 78 -1.07 -11.71 -26.19
C LYS A 78 -0.48 -13.11 -26.38
N GLY A 79 -0.14 -13.79 -25.29
CA GLY A 79 0.64 -15.01 -25.29
C GLY A 79 2.14 -14.74 -25.45
N PHE A 80 2.94 -15.81 -25.36
CA PHE A 80 4.37 -15.75 -25.61
C PHE A 80 4.64 -16.00 -27.10
N PRO A 81 5.44 -15.15 -27.76
CA PRO A 81 5.86 -15.43 -29.13
C PRO A 81 6.69 -16.71 -29.17
N LEU A 82 6.54 -17.50 -30.24
CA LEU A 82 7.39 -18.67 -30.49
C LEU A 82 8.85 -18.23 -30.51
N THR A 83 9.66 -18.83 -29.64
CA THR A 83 11.10 -18.60 -29.67
C THR A 83 11.74 -19.43 -30.77
N ILE A 84 12.94 -19.03 -31.21
CA ILE A 84 13.72 -19.78 -32.21
C ILE A 84 13.96 -21.22 -31.73
N ASP A 85 14.08 -21.43 -30.42
CA ASP A 85 14.25 -22.74 -29.82
C ASP A 85 12.97 -23.59 -29.90
N ASP A 86 11.79 -22.98 -29.81
CA ASP A 86 10.51 -23.65 -30.05
C ASP A 86 10.36 -24.06 -31.52
N LEU A 87 10.84 -23.23 -32.45
CA LEU A 87 10.85 -23.54 -33.89
C LEU A 87 11.83 -24.65 -34.26
N ARG A 88 12.97 -24.74 -33.56
CA ARG A 88 13.97 -25.80 -33.81
C ARG A 88 13.57 -27.17 -33.30
N LYS A 89 12.65 -27.25 -32.33
CA LYS A 89 12.13 -28.53 -31.81
C LYS A 89 11.02 -29.13 -32.66
N SER A 90 10.39 -28.34 -33.52
CA SER A 90 9.29 -28.78 -34.40
C SER A 90 9.74 -29.19 -35.81
N LEU A 91 11.04 -29.05 -36.11
CA LEU A 91 11.73 -29.54 -37.31
C LEU A 91 12.48 -30.85 -36.99
#